data_AF-A0AA46S829-F1
#
_entry.id   AF-A0AA46S829-F1
#
_cell.length_a   1.000
_cell.length_b   1.000
_cell.length_c   1.000
_cell.angle_alpha   90.00
_cell.angle_beta   90.00
_cell.angle_gamma   90.00
#
_symmetry.space_group_name_H-M   'P 1'
#
loop_
_entity.id
_entity.type
_entity.pdbx_description
1 polymer ?
#
loop_
_entity_poly.entity_id
_entity_poly.type
_entity_poly.pdbx_seq_one_letter_code
_entity_poly.pdbx_strand_id
1 'polypeptide(L)' 'MSRADPQINIRVPIELKKEIEHAAIENSRSLNAEVVHRLQDSLNKTKIDKSDLTTEELMEELANRFGGLQINIRPSKQN' A
#
# COMPACT_ATOMS: atom_id res chain seq x y z
N MET A 1 -2.55 -2.98 -33.90
CA MET A 1 -1.89 -2.32 -32.75
C MET A 1 -1.94 -3.28 -31.58
N SER A 2 -0.86 -4.01 -31.38
CA SER A 2 -0.75 -5.10 -30.42
C SER A 2 -0.62 -4.52 -29.01
N ARG A 3 -1.72 -4.49 -28.24
CA ARG A 3 -1.64 -4.35 -26.78
C ARG A 3 -1.08 -5.66 -26.24
N ALA A 4 0.24 -5.81 -26.29
CA ALA A 4 0.94 -6.93 -25.70
C ALA A 4 1.33 -6.51 -24.28
N ASP A 5 0.36 -6.45 -23.37
CA ASP A 5 0.67 -6.39 -21.95
C ASP A 5 1.51 -7.64 -21.62
N PRO A 6 2.67 -7.50 -20.94
CA PRO A 6 3.54 -8.63 -20.64
C PRO A 6 2.82 -9.62 -19.73
N GLN A 7 2.59 -10.83 -20.22
CA GLN A 7 1.98 -11.91 -19.44
C GLN A 7 3.03 -12.61 -18.59
N ILE A 8 2.81 -12.64 -17.27
CA ILE A 8 3.67 -13.34 -16.32
C ILE A 8 3.01 -14.68 -15.96
N ASN A 9 3.68 -15.80 -16.27
CA ASN A 9 3.25 -17.12 -15.84
C ASN A 9 3.90 -17.45 -14.50
N ILE A 10 3.15 -17.31 -13.40
CA ILE A 10 3.62 -17.55 -12.03
C ILE A 10 3.06 -18.90 -11.55
N ARG A 11 3.92 -19.75 -10.99
CA ARG A 11 3.48 -20.93 -10.22
C ARG A 11 3.22 -20.50 -8.78
N VAL A 12 1.99 -20.69 -8.33
CA VAL A 12 1.57 -20.36 -6.96
C VAL A 12 1.08 -21.60 -6.21
N PRO A 13 1.31 -21.70 -4.90
CA PRO A 13 0.69 -22.73 -4.07
C PRO A 13 -0.84 -22.69 -4.15
N ILE A 14 -1.49 -23.85 -4.00
CA ILE A 14 -2.94 -23.98 -4.12
C ILE A 14 -3.69 -23.16 -3.05
N GLU A 15 -3.12 -23.07 -1.85
CA GLU A 15 -3.66 -22.30 -0.73
C GLU A 15 -3.69 -20.81 -1.06
N LEU A 16 -2.56 -20.27 -1.53
CA LEU A 16 -2.45 -18.87 -1.94
C LEU A 16 -3.42 -18.53 -3.08
N LYS A 17 -3.61 -19.43 -4.06
CA LYS A 17 -4.58 -19.21 -5.14
C LYS A 17 -6.00 -19.04 -4.59
N LYS A 18 -6.41 -19.89 -3.64
CA LYS A 18 -7.74 -19.82 -3.00
C LYS A 18 -7.94 -18.53 -2.21
N GLU A 19 -6.92 -18.09 -1.47
CA GLU A 19 -6.98 -16.83 -0.74
C GLU A 19 -7.15 -15.62 -1.68
N ILE A 20 -6.45 -15.63 -2.82
CA ILE A 20 -6.59 -14.57 -3.83
C ILE A 20 -7.97 -14.64 -4.49
N GLU A 21 -8.51 -15.83 -4.78
CA GLU A 21 -9.86 -15.99 -5.32
C GLU A 21 -10.93 -15.47 -4.36
N HIS A 22 -10.84 -15.80 -3.07
CA HIS A 22 -11.76 -15.28 -2.06
C HIS A 22 -11.69 -13.76 -1.97
N ALA A 23 -10.49 -13.20 -1.88
CA ALA A 23 -10.29 -11.75 -1.83
C ALA A 23 -10.77 -11.05 -3.12
N ALA A 24 -10.63 -11.69 -4.29
CA ALA A 24 -11.13 -11.15 -5.54
C ALA A 24 -12.67 -11.06 -5.54
N ILE A 25 -13.35 -12.09 -5.00
CA ILE A 25 -14.80 -12.09 -4.82
C ILE A 25 -15.23 -10.99 -3.84
N GLU A 26 -14.58 -10.89 -2.68
CA GLU A 26 -14.87 -9.87 -1.67
C GLU A 26 -14.68 -8.44 -2.23
N ASN A 27 -13.63 -8.22 -3.01
CA ASN A 27 -13.32 -6.92 -3.62
C ASN A 27 -14.05 -6.69 -4.95
N SER A 28 -14.93 -7.60 -5.39
CA SER A 28 -15.66 -7.52 -6.67
C SER A 28 -14.73 -7.30 -7.88
N ARG A 29 -13.57 -7.96 -7.88
CA ARG A 29 -12.54 -7.88 -8.92
C ARG A 29 -12.34 -9.25 -9.58
N SER A 30 -11.82 -9.25 -10.81
CA SER A 30 -11.34 -10.49 -11.41
C SER A 30 -10.07 -10.95 -10.68
N LEU A 31 -9.79 -12.26 -10.73
CA LEU A 31 -8.57 -12.81 -10.12
C LEU A 31 -7.31 -12.08 -10.61
N ASN A 32 -7.22 -11.83 -11.91
CA ASN A 32 -6.09 -11.11 -12.50
C ASN A 32 -6.03 -9.66 -12.00
N ALA A 33 -7.17 -8.97 -11.91
CA ALA A 33 -7.20 -7.59 -11.39
C ALA A 33 -6.78 -7.53 -9.92
N GLU A 34 -7.16 -8.51 -9.11
CA GLU A 34 -6.77 -8.58 -7.70
C GLU A 34 -5.29 -8.89 -7.54
N VAL A 35 -4.73 -9.81 -8.35
CA VAL A 35 -3.29 -10.08 -8.38
C VAL A 35 -2.51 -8.83 -8.78
N VAL A 36 -2.92 -8.15 -9.85
CA VAL A 36 -2.27 -6.91 -10.31
C VAL A 36 -2.35 -5.83 -9.24
N HIS A 37 -3.52 -5.64 -8.63
CA HIS A 37 -3.69 -4.66 -7.56
C HIS A 37 -2.81 -4.96 -6.35
N ARG A 38 -2.72 -6.21 -5.91
CA ARG A 38 -1.83 -6.60 -4.79
C ARG A 38 -0.36 -6.41 -5.14
N LEU A 39 0.05 -6.72 -6.37
CA LEU A 39 1.41 -6.47 -6.83
C LEU A 39 1.71 -4.97 -6.85
N GLN A 40 0.81 -4.15 -7.38
CA GLN A 40 0.93 -2.70 -7.37
C GLN A 40 0.98 -2.14 -5.95
N ASP A 41 0.11 -2.60 -5.05
CA ASP A 41 0.10 -2.22 -3.64
C ASP A 41 1.41 -2.62 -2.94
N SER A 42 1.94 -3.81 -3.22
CA SER A 42 3.22 -4.26 -2.66
C SER A 42 4.41 -3.40 -3.12
N LEU A 43 4.38 -2.92 -4.37
CA LEU A 43 5.39 -2.04 -4.93
C LEU A 43 5.21 -0.58 -4.48
N ASN A 44 3.97 -0.15 -4.26
CA ASN A 44 3.64 1.19 -3.77
C ASN A 44 3.87 1.34 -2.27
N LYS A 45 3.72 0.27 -1.48
CA LYS A 45 4.02 0.25 -0.03
C LYS A 45 5.49 0.54 0.28
N THR A 46 6.38 0.41 -0.69
CA THR A 46 7.79 0.79 -0.56
C THR A 46 8.04 2.29 -0.78
N LYS A 47 7.05 3.08 -1.26
CA LYS A 47 7.22 4.53 -1.52
C LYS A 47 6.70 5.45 -0.42
N ILE A 48 6.80 5.02 0.83
CA ILE A 48 6.84 5.96 1.95
C ILE A 48 8.05 5.58 2.78
N ASP A 49 9.23 5.77 2.20
CA ASP A 49 10.43 5.95 2.99
C ASP A 49 10.19 7.18 3.84
N LYS A 50 9.83 6.97 5.11
CA LYS A 50 9.63 8.04 6.10
C LYS A 50 10.89 8.91 6.30
N SER A 51 12.02 8.52 5.70
CA SER A 51 13.24 9.31 5.60
C SER A 51 13.17 10.44 4.57
N ASP A 52 12.31 10.33 3.57
CA ASP A 52 12.19 11.30 2.47
C ASP A 52 11.04 12.30 2.70
N LEU A 53 10.13 12.01 3.62
CA LEU A 53 9.10 12.96 4.02
C LEU A 53 9.73 14.00 4.94
N THR A 54 9.57 15.26 4.57
CA THR A 54 9.83 16.35 5.50
C THR A 54 8.89 16.25 6.69
N THR A 55 9.34 16.70 7.87
CA THR A 55 8.51 16.74 9.07
C THR A 55 7.21 17.52 8.82
N GLU A 56 7.24 18.49 7.91
CA GLU A 56 6.09 19.31 7.50
C GLU A 56 5.03 18.49 6.76
N GLU A 57 5.41 17.73 5.72
CA GLU A 57 4.48 16.87 4.97
C GLU A 57 3.83 15.79 5.86
N LEU A 58 4.61 15.26 6.82
CA LEU A 58 4.11 14.28 7.76
C LEU A 58 3.14 14.91 8.78
N MET A 59 3.40 16.13 9.24
CA MET A 59 2.48 16.89 10.09
C MET A 59 1.17 17.23 9.37
N GLU A 60 1.24 17.55 8.07
CA GLU A 60 0.06 17.85 7.26
C GLU A 60 -0.83 16.62 7.03
N GLU A 61 -0.24 15.45 6.69
CA GLU A 61 -1.02 14.22 6.52
C GLU A 61 -1.72 13.80 7.82
N LEU A 62 -1.02 13.91 8.95
CA LEU A 62 -1.58 13.59 10.26
C LEU A 62 -2.72 14.54 10.65
N ALA A 63 -2.60 15.84 10.35
CA ALA A 63 -3.66 16.81 10.60
C ALA A 63 -4.89 16.58 9.71
N ASN A 64 -4.69 16.22 8.44
CA ASN A 64 -5.79 15.92 7.51
C ASN A 64 -6.52 14.63 7.89
N ARG A 65 -5.79 13.62 8.36
CA ARG A 65 -6.34 12.32 8.71
C ARG A 65 -7.01 12.29 10.08
N PHE A 66 -6.52 13.09 11.02
CA PHE A 66 -7.08 13.24 12.35
C PHE A 66 -7.57 14.68 12.52
N GLY A 67 -8.86 14.92 12.23
CA GLY A 67 -9.55 16.21 12.36
C GLY A 67 -9.69 16.73 13.80
N GLY A 68 -8.59 16.77 14.54
CA GLY A 68 -8.50 17.10 15.96
C GLY A 68 -7.19 16.67 16.65
N LEU A 69 -6.11 16.45 15.89
CA LEU A 69 -4.82 16.03 16.48
C LEU A 69 -4.22 17.13 17.37
N GLN A 70 -3.96 16.79 18.65
CA GLN A 70 -3.21 17.65 19.57
C GLN A 70 -1.84 17.03 19.87
N ILE A 71 -0.76 17.69 19.45
CA ILE A 71 0.61 17.20 19.66
C ILE A 71 1.22 17.92 20.88
N ASN A 72 1.51 17.17 21.94
CA ASN A 72 2.24 17.66 23.10
C ASN A 72 3.73 17.30 22.96
N ILE A 73 4.55 18.24 22.48
CA ILE A 73 5.99 18.04 22.30
C ILE A 73 6.68 18.33 23.64
N ARG A 74 7.27 17.29 24.26
CA ARG A 74 8.19 17.47 25.39
C ARG A 74 9.63 17.47 24.86
N PRO A 75 10.40 18.56 25.04
CA PRO A 75 11.80 18.54 24.68
C PRO A 75 12.51 17.50 25.56
N SER A 76 13.12 16.49 24.92
CA SER A 76 14.10 15.64 25.57
C SER A 76 15.22 16.55 26.05
N LYS A 77 15.44 16.60 27.37
CA LYS A 77 16.56 17.35 27.98
C LYS A 77 17.84 17.03 27.20
N GLN A 78 18.42 18.06 26.58
CA GLN A 78 19.78 18.01 26.08
C GLN A 78 20.70 17.86 27.29
N ASN A 79 21.57 16.85 27.25
CA ASN A 79 22.67 16.64 28.19
C ASN A 79 23.96 16.83 27.42
#